data_AF-A0A2D5YUA9-F1
#
_entry.id   AF-A0A2D5YUA9-F1
#
_cell.length_a   1.000
_cell.length_b   1.000
_cell.length_c   1.000
_cell.angle_alpha   90.00
_cell.angle_beta   90.00
_cell.angle_gamma   90.00
#
_symmetry.space_group_name_H-M   'P 1'
#
loop_
_entity.id
_entity.type
_entity.pdbx_description
1 polymer ?
#
loop_
_entity_poly.entity_id
_entity_poly.type
_entity_poly.pdbx_seq_one_letter_code
_entity_poly.pdbx_strand_id
1 'polypeptide(L)'
;MNPSPFEQAARANGAPVDYVASSGAILPEAAAFALLLLVFSAIFLMSIISYRHYLRVSIASAFGLASLALGAGVIVAVVNAVQSPIGYGWHQVQGRRGVDDAHDVFRAVVDTAQRNPIALIVAYLFVVFALPFVVRMYRSWVGGHLTDAERQPNGAGLRAWLGRGNIICTLGIAVCAWAAFDASLWGILLLMLIAVVAYPLINMPLQLQGAAPAVLPPTENLSSERERVLRLLEEGKITAEESAELLGALGDTVRPIPATHRPMTRSRKFLLIGSALVLVGFFLPWFSFNLGEESSRVMSQVPLPNWAASSGQAQRAFPLSIKTGTTYVRGGDVRSGIGWLILLIGLGAGALPFINSLSPTSQRTIGLIALSVGAILLLYLITTGIRHVHIGLVVVAAGYVLAFVGTLREHGITFTSQSGVVPVDTP
;
A
#
# COMPACT_ATOMS: atom_id res chain seq x y z
N MET A 1 -32.07 35.70 -30.54
CA MET A 1 -31.81 34.38 -31.16
C MET A 1 -32.88 33.43 -30.68
N ASN A 2 -33.61 32.79 -31.59
CA ASN A 2 -34.63 31.82 -31.21
C ASN A 2 -33.94 30.55 -30.69
N PRO A 3 -34.37 30.00 -29.53
CA PRO A 3 -33.81 28.78 -29.00
C PRO A 3 -34.07 27.64 -29.98
N SER A 4 -33.08 26.75 -30.13
CA SER A 4 -33.16 25.64 -31.08
C SER A 4 -34.37 24.73 -30.77
N PRO A 5 -34.94 24.01 -31.76
CA PRO A 5 -36.09 23.13 -31.55
C PRO A 5 -35.86 22.11 -30.42
N PHE A 6 -34.60 21.74 -30.18
CA PHE A 6 -34.18 20.84 -29.11
C PHE A 6 -34.29 21.46 -27.71
N GLU A 7 -33.96 22.74 -27.55
CA GLU A 7 -34.12 23.46 -26.27
C GLU A 7 -35.59 23.72 -25.94
N GLN A 8 -36.44 23.90 -26.95
CA GLN A 8 -37.87 24.08 -26.75
C GLN A 8 -38.53 22.77 -26.31
N ALA A 9 -38.14 21.63 -26.89
CA ALA A 9 -38.60 20.31 -26.46
C ALA A 9 -38.12 19.93 -25.04
N ALA A 10 -36.89 20.30 -24.67
CA ALA A 10 -36.36 20.05 -23.34
C ALA A 10 -37.06 20.88 -22.24
N ARG A 11 -37.46 22.13 -22.56
CA ARG A 11 -38.23 22.98 -21.64
C ARG A 11 -39.69 22.53 -21.49
N ALA A 12 -40.29 22.00 -22.55
CA ALA A 12 -41.69 21.52 -22.50
C ALA A 12 -41.89 20.32 -21.56
N ASN A 13 -40.84 19.52 -21.33
CA ASN A 13 -40.89 18.33 -20.48
C ASN A 13 -40.41 18.54 -19.03
N GLY A 14 -40.24 19.80 -18.58
CA GLY A 14 -39.91 20.10 -17.19
C GLY A 14 -38.54 19.59 -16.71
N ALA A 15 -37.64 19.25 -17.63
CA ALA A 15 -36.31 18.76 -17.29
C ALA A 15 -35.43 19.93 -16.80
N PRO A 16 -34.89 19.89 -15.57
CA PRO A 16 -33.99 20.93 -15.08
C PRO A 16 -32.71 20.97 -15.94
N VAL A 17 -32.40 22.16 -16.45
CA VAL A 17 -31.38 22.44 -17.50
C VAL A 17 -29.92 22.30 -16.99
N ASP A 18 -29.71 21.86 -15.75
CA ASP A 18 -28.38 21.84 -15.10
C ASP A 18 -27.47 20.67 -15.53
N TYR A 19 -27.89 19.80 -16.45
CA TYR A 19 -27.21 18.51 -16.68
C TYR A 19 -26.10 18.48 -17.75
N VAL A 20 -25.79 19.59 -18.43
CA VAL A 20 -24.85 19.56 -19.57
C VAL A 20 -23.39 19.84 -19.19
N ALA A 21 -23.07 20.15 -17.93
CA ALA A 21 -21.73 20.66 -17.57
C ALA A 21 -20.78 19.70 -16.81
N SER A 22 -21.16 18.49 -16.38
CA SER A 22 -20.35 17.71 -15.42
C SER A 22 -19.58 16.48 -15.95
N SER A 23 -19.59 16.22 -17.26
CA SER A 23 -18.92 15.05 -17.86
C SER A 23 -17.38 15.04 -17.81
N GLY A 24 -16.74 16.07 -17.22
CA GLY A 24 -15.29 16.19 -17.12
C GLY A 24 -14.64 15.64 -15.84
N ALA A 25 -15.40 15.15 -14.84
CA ALA A 25 -14.88 14.98 -13.47
C ALA A 25 -14.61 13.55 -12.98
N ILE A 26 -14.61 12.52 -13.85
CA ILE A 26 -14.37 11.11 -13.46
C ILE A 26 -12.88 10.71 -13.58
N LEU A 27 -12.08 11.43 -14.38
CA LEU A 27 -10.63 11.24 -14.45
C LEU A 27 -9.82 11.54 -13.16
N PRO A 28 -10.16 12.53 -12.31
CA PRO A 28 -9.28 12.95 -11.21
C PRO A 28 -9.23 11.97 -10.04
N GLU A 29 -10.27 11.17 -9.78
CA GLU A 29 -10.28 10.24 -8.63
C GLU A 29 -9.45 8.97 -8.92
N ALA A 30 -9.57 8.41 -10.13
CA ALA A 30 -8.72 7.30 -10.58
C ALA A 30 -7.25 7.75 -10.72
N ALA A 31 -7.02 8.98 -11.22
CA ALA A 31 -5.68 9.57 -11.27
C ALA A 31 -5.12 9.82 -9.87
N ALA A 32 -5.93 10.26 -8.90
CA ALA A 32 -5.50 10.46 -7.51
C ALA A 32 -5.15 9.13 -6.82
N PHE A 33 -5.91 8.06 -7.07
CA PHE A 33 -5.62 6.73 -6.52
C PHE A 33 -4.37 6.11 -7.17
N ALA A 34 -4.21 6.25 -8.49
CA ALA A 34 -3.00 5.83 -9.20
C ALA A 34 -1.77 6.64 -8.75
N LEU A 35 -1.92 7.95 -8.52
CA LEU A 35 -0.87 8.81 -7.97
C LEU A 35 -0.51 8.38 -6.55
N LEU A 36 -1.49 8.03 -5.71
CA LEU A 36 -1.24 7.57 -4.33
C LEU A 36 -0.55 6.20 -4.31
N LEU A 37 -0.90 5.30 -5.23
CA LEU A 37 -0.19 4.02 -5.44
C LEU A 37 1.22 4.23 -6.00
N LEU A 38 1.42 5.19 -6.91
CA LEU A 38 2.74 5.57 -7.43
C LEU A 38 3.60 6.21 -6.34
N VAL A 39 3.03 7.08 -5.52
CA VAL A 39 3.71 7.71 -4.38
C VAL A 39 4.03 6.68 -3.30
N PHE A 40 3.10 5.78 -2.97
CA PHE A 40 3.34 4.68 -2.04
C PHE A 40 4.41 3.73 -2.58
N SER A 41 4.33 3.35 -3.86
CA SER A 41 5.35 2.53 -4.53
C SER A 41 6.68 3.25 -4.62
N ALA A 42 6.72 4.56 -4.85
CA ALA A 42 7.94 5.37 -4.91
C ALA A 42 8.54 5.64 -3.54
N ILE A 43 7.74 5.79 -2.49
CA ILE A 43 8.18 5.88 -1.09
C ILE A 43 8.68 4.51 -0.62
N PHE A 44 8.01 3.43 -1.02
CA PHE A 44 8.47 2.07 -0.79
C PHE A 44 9.75 1.78 -1.57
N LEU A 45 9.86 2.24 -2.83
CA LEU A 45 11.07 2.17 -3.64
C LEU A 45 12.16 3.08 -3.07
N MET A 46 11.84 4.25 -2.49
CA MET A 46 12.78 5.17 -1.83
C MET A 46 13.22 4.67 -0.45
N SER A 47 12.37 3.91 0.24
CA SER A 47 12.71 3.15 1.44
C SER A 47 13.63 2.01 1.04
N ILE A 48 13.30 1.25 -0.01
CA ILE A 48 14.20 0.28 -0.64
C ILE A 48 15.46 0.96 -1.14
N ILE A 49 15.44 2.19 -1.67
CA ILE A 49 16.61 2.93 -2.23
C ILE A 49 17.46 3.55 -1.12
N SER A 50 16.87 3.96 0.01
CA SER A 50 17.58 4.38 1.21
C SER A 50 18.21 3.17 1.89
N TYR A 51 17.46 2.06 1.96
CA TYR A 51 17.99 0.74 2.27
C TYR A 51 19.03 0.32 1.23
N ARG A 52 18.90 0.72 -0.05
CA ARG A 52 19.85 0.56 -1.17
C ARG A 52 20.99 1.55 -1.10
N HIS A 53 21.04 2.55 -0.23
CA HIS A 53 22.25 3.34 -0.02
C HIS A 53 23.12 2.66 1.04
N TYR A 54 22.47 2.11 2.07
CA TYR A 54 23.06 1.19 3.03
C TYR A 54 23.49 -0.12 2.37
N LEU A 55 22.66 -0.65 1.48
CA LEU A 55 22.94 -1.79 0.63
C LEU A 55 23.73 -1.41 -0.63
N ARG A 56 23.87 -0.18 -1.13
CA ARG A 56 24.75 0.10 -2.30
C ARG A 56 26.19 -0.08 -1.93
N VAL A 57 26.55 0.18 -0.68
CA VAL A 57 27.87 -0.18 -0.15
C VAL A 57 28.03 -1.71 -0.07
N SER A 58 26.94 -2.45 0.17
CA SER A 58 26.92 -3.93 0.27
C SER A 58 26.51 -4.71 -1.00
N ILE A 59 25.95 -4.03 -2.01
CA ILE A 59 25.39 -4.53 -3.26
C ILE A 59 26.24 -4.04 -4.43
N ALA A 60 26.91 -2.88 -4.39
CA ALA A 60 27.94 -2.60 -5.40
C ALA A 60 29.05 -3.66 -5.36
N SER A 61 29.32 -4.21 -4.17
CA SER A 61 30.08 -5.45 -4.01
C SER A 61 29.28 -6.66 -4.52
N ALA A 62 28.07 -6.95 -4.00
CA ALA A 62 27.33 -8.18 -4.36
C ALA A 62 26.83 -8.30 -5.82
N PHE A 63 26.53 -7.19 -6.52
CA PHE A 63 26.12 -7.16 -7.93
C PHE A 63 27.32 -7.25 -8.87
N GLY A 64 28.49 -6.71 -8.49
CA GLY A 64 29.76 -7.03 -9.16
C GLY A 64 30.06 -8.52 -9.10
N LEU A 65 29.66 -9.18 -8.00
CA LEU A 65 29.87 -10.60 -7.76
C LEU A 65 28.84 -11.51 -8.47
N ALA A 66 27.57 -11.09 -8.57
CA ALA A 66 26.54 -11.84 -9.28
C ALA A 66 26.68 -11.76 -10.82
N SER A 67 27.19 -10.64 -11.35
CA SER A 67 27.47 -10.47 -12.78
C SER A 67 28.74 -11.19 -13.25
N LEU A 68 29.68 -11.47 -12.34
CA LEU A 68 30.82 -12.37 -12.56
C LEU A 68 30.43 -13.86 -12.54
N ALA A 69 29.38 -14.23 -11.79
CA ALA A 69 28.96 -15.63 -11.63
C ALA A 69 28.03 -16.15 -12.75
N LEU A 70 27.26 -15.28 -13.41
CA LEU A 70 26.41 -15.65 -14.55
C LEU A 70 27.12 -15.38 -15.88
N GLY A 71 28.04 -16.25 -16.29
CA GLY A 71 28.34 -16.52 -17.70
C GLY A 71 28.52 -15.32 -18.65
N ALA A 72 29.05 -14.19 -18.18
CA ALA A 72 29.23 -12.98 -18.98
C ALA A 72 30.71 -12.60 -19.11
N GLY A 73 31.64 -13.55 -18.96
CA GLY A 73 33.07 -13.29 -19.24
C GLY A 73 33.30 -12.78 -20.67
N VAL A 74 32.47 -13.18 -21.64
CA VAL A 74 32.57 -12.73 -23.04
C VAL A 74 31.71 -11.49 -23.32
N ILE A 75 30.50 -11.39 -22.76
CA ILE A 75 29.61 -10.24 -22.99
C ILE A 75 30.08 -9.01 -22.20
N VAL A 76 30.60 -9.16 -20.98
CA VAL A 76 31.22 -8.06 -20.23
C VAL A 76 32.59 -7.70 -20.79
N ALA A 77 33.36 -8.63 -21.35
CA ALA A 77 34.59 -8.27 -22.07
C ALA A 77 34.28 -7.49 -23.37
N VAL A 78 33.24 -7.87 -24.10
CA VAL A 78 32.79 -7.15 -25.32
C VAL A 78 32.13 -5.81 -24.97
N VAL A 79 31.28 -5.76 -23.94
CA VAL A 79 30.62 -4.52 -23.49
C VAL A 79 31.62 -3.57 -22.83
N ASN A 80 32.60 -4.05 -22.04
CA ASN A 80 33.68 -3.22 -21.52
C ASN A 80 34.69 -2.81 -22.60
N ALA A 81 34.99 -3.65 -23.60
CA ALA A 81 35.80 -3.25 -24.76
C ALA A 81 35.11 -2.19 -25.63
N VAL A 82 33.77 -2.19 -25.68
CA VAL A 82 32.97 -1.21 -26.42
C VAL A 82 32.63 0.05 -25.60
N GLN A 83 32.53 -0.04 -24.27
CA GLN A 83 32.27 1.10 -23.37
C GLN A 83 33.54 1.81 -22.87
N SER A 84 34.71 1.17 -22.99
CA SER A 84 36.02 1.73 -22.63
C SER A 84 36.42 3.05 -23.34
N PRO A 85 35.90 3.44 -24.51
CA PRO A 85 36.24 4.75 -25.07
C PRO A 85 35.39 5.90 -24.51
N ILE A 86 34.24 5.64 -23.86
CA ILE A 86 33.25 6.68 -23.55
C ILE A 86 33.19 7.00 -22.04
N GLY A 87 33.62 6.09 -21.17
CA GLY A 87 33.55 6.27 -19.71
C GLY A 87 34.83 6.67 -18.98
N TYR A 88 36.00 6.69 -19.64
CA TYR A 88 37.29 6.91 -18.97
C TYR A 88 37.63 8.37 -18.63
N GLY A 89 36.72 9.32 -18.90
CA GLY A 89 36.95 10.74 -18.71
C GLY A 89 36.71 11.30 -17.29
N TRP A 90 36.17 10.53 -16.33
CA TRP A 90 35.65 11.15 -15.10
C TRP A 90 36.20 10.68 -13.75
N HIS A 91 37.11 9.70 -13.71
CA HIS A 91 37.77 9.30 -12.46
C HIS A 91 39.30 9.25 -12.56
N GLN A 92 39.90 10.23 -13.26
CA GLN A 92 41.35 10.45 -13.20
C GLN A 92 41.81 11.42 -12.07
N VAL A 93 40.96 11.74 -11.11
CA VAL A 93 41.35 12.55 -9.94
C VAL A 93 40.96 11.84 -8.65
N GLN A 94 41.67 10.75 -8.32
CA GLN A 94 42.25 10.47 -7.00
C GLN A 94 42.79 9.03 -6.93
N GLY A 95 44.13 8.91 -6.98
CA GLY A 95 44.89 7.89 -6.27
C GLY A 95 44.91 6.46 -6.82
N ARG A 96 46.04 6.07 -7.40
CA ARG A 96 46.45 4.70 -7.75
C ARG A 96 46.18 3.67 -6.63
N ARG A 97 45.03 2.97 -6.65
CA ARG A 97 44.77 1.68 -5.96
C ARG A 97 43.72 0.79 -6.65
N GLY A 98 43.31 1.08 -7.89
CA GLY A 98 42.13 0.44 -8.49
C GLY A 98 42.29 -0.98 -9.05
N VAL A 99 43.50 -1.56 -9.06
CA VAL A 99 43.73 -2.90 -9.67
C VAL A 99 43.81 -4.01 -8.62
N ASP A 100 44.26 -3.70 -7.40
CA ASP A 100 44.32 -4.69 -6.31
C ASP A 100 42.93 -4.97 -5.70
N ASP A 101 42.01 -3.99 -5.78
CA ASP A 101 40.65 -4.12 -5.21
C ASP A 101 39.79 -5.20 -5.89
N ALA A 102 39.93 -5.45 -7.18
CA ALA A 102 39.12 -6.45 -7.87
C ALA A 102 39.52 -7.89 -7.48
N HIS A 103 40.82 -8.12 -7.27
CA HIS A 103 41.35 -9.40 -6.84
C HIS A 103 41.01 -9.69 -5.37
N ASP A 104 41.04 -8.66 -4.52
CA ASP A 104 40.65 -8.79 -3.11
C ASP A 104 39.14 -8.97 -2.94
N VAL A 105 38.31 -8.33 -3.76
CA VAL A 105 36.86 -8.60 -3.82
C VAL A 105 36.59 -10.04 -4.28
N PHE A 106 37.31 -10.53 -5.29
CA PHE A 106 37.18 -11.91 -5.75
C PHE A 106 37.60 -12.91 -4.66
N ARG A 107 38.75 -12.70 -4.00
CA ARG A 107 39.20 -13.55 -2.88
C ARG A 107 38.23 -13.51 -1.70
N ALA A 108 37.74 -12.35 -1.31
CA ALA A 108 36.76 -12.23 -0.23
C ALA A 108 35.49 -13.04 -0.53
N VAL A 109 35.10 -13.15 -1.80
CA VAL A 109 33.97 -13.99 -2.20
C VAL A 109 34.28 -15.46 -2.24
N VAL A 110 35.44 -15.85 -2.76
CA VAL A 110 35.86 -17.25 -2.71
C VAL A 110 35.98 -17.73 -1.25
N ASP A 111 36.53 -16.90 -0.37
CA ASP A 111 36.63 -17.20 1.07
C ASP A 111 35.26 -17.27 1.74
N THR A 112 34.34 -16.35 1.42
CA THR A 112 32.97 -16.38 1.95
C THR A 112 32.18 -17.59 1.43
N ALA A 113 32.37 -17.94 0.16
CA ALA A 113 31.81 -19.12 -0.49
C ALA A 113 32.30 -20.42 0.16
N GLN A 114 33.61 -20.50 0.46
CA GLN A 114 34.21 -21.67 1.10
C GLN A 114 33.78 -21.81 2.57
N ARG A 115 33.66 -20.70 3.31
CA ARG A 115 33.27 -20.72 4.72
C ARG A 115 31.81 -21.07 4.93
N ASN A 116 30.93 -20.73 3.98
CA ASN A 116 29.51 -21.02 4.08
C ASN A 116 28.91 -21.40 2.72
N PRO A 117 29.15 -22.64 2.24
CA PRO A 117 28.64 -23.09 0.95
C PRO A 117 27.10 -23.10 0.91
N ILE A 118 26.45 -23.23 2.07
CA ILE A 118 25.00 -23.18 2.21
C ILE A 118 24.49 -21.79 1.83
N ALA A 119 25.11 -20.71 2.33
CA ALA A 119 24.71 -19.34 2.00
C ALA A 119 24.79 -19.05 0.50
N LEU A 120 25.81 -19.60 -0.19
CA LEU A 120 25.95 -19.44 -1.64
C LEU A 120 24.87 -20.21 -2.41
N ILE A 121 24.59 -21.45 -2.01
CA ILE A 121 23.49 -22.24 -2.59
C ILE A 121 22.15 -21.53 -2.39
N VAL A 122 21.90 -20.99 -1.19
CA VAL A 122 20.68 -20.25 -0.88
C VAL A 122 20.57 -18.95 -1.69
N ALA A 123 21.66 -18.19 -1.85
CA ALA A 123 21.68 -16.99 -2.68
C ALA A 123 21.42 -17.32 -4.17
N TYR A 124 21.97 -18.43 -4.67
CA TYR A 124 21.68 -18.91 -6.01
C TYR A 124 20.20 -19.29 -6.18
N LEU A 125 19.65 -20.08 -5.23
CA LEU A 125 18.24 -20.44 -5.23
C LEU A 125 17.33 -19.21 -5.15
N PHE A 126 17.71 -18.18 -4.39
CA PHE A 126 17.00 -16.91 -4.35
C PHE A 126 16.85 -16.30 -5.75
N VAL A 127 17.93 -16.23 -6.53
CA VAL A 127 17.89 -15.71 -7.92
C VAL A 127 17.02 -16.60 -8.81
N VAL A 128 17.15 -17.92 -8.68
CA VAL A 128 16.38 -18.90 -9.44
C VAL A 128 14.87 -18.78 -9.20
N PHE A 129 14.42 -18.45 -7.98
CA PHE A 129 13.01 -18.21 -7.70
C PHE A 129 12.57 -16.76 -8.00
N ALA A 130 13.41 -15.76 -7.68
CA ALA A 130 13.08 -14.36 -7.81
C ALA A 130 12.95 -13.93 -9.28
N LEU A 131 13.87 -14.36 -10.14
CA LEU A 131 13.87 -13.97 -11.55
C LEU A 131 12.58 -14.38 -12.28
N PRO A 132 12.13 -15.64 -12.30
CA PRO A 132 10.90 -16.03 -12.96
C PRO A 132 9.67 -15.40 -12.30
N PHE A 133 9.68 -15.21 -10.98
CA PHE A 133 8.59 -14.54 -10.28
C PHE A 133 8.44 -13.08 -10.73
N VAL A 134 9.54 -12.32 -10.74
CA VAL A 134 9.54 -10.91 -11.17
C VAL A 134 9.20 -10.78 -12.65
N VAL A 135 9.77 -11.62 -13.53
CA VAL A 135 9.44 -11.62 -14.96
C VAL A 135 7.96 -11.91 -15.18
N ARG A 136 7.40 -12.88 -14.46
CA ARG A 136 5.96 -13.19 -14.53
C ARG A 136 5.13 -11.99 -14.05
N MET A 137 5.42 -11.45 -12.87
CA MET A 137 4.72 -10.28 -12.33
C MET A 137 4.79 -9.10 -13.30
N TYR A 138 5.96 -8.80 -13.86
CA TYR A 138 6.10 -7.75 -14.87
C TYR A 138 5.22 -7.99 -16.10
N ARG A 139 5.22 -9.21 -16.66
CA ARG A 139 4.40 -9.54 -17.83
C ARG A 139 2.89 -9.48 -17.54
N SER A 140 2.45 -9.88 -16.35
CA SER A 140 1.04 -9.80 -15.96
C SER A 140 0.62 -8.37 -15.62
N TRP A 141 1.45 -7.63 -14.89
CA TRP A 141 1.15 -6.27 -14.42
C TRP A 141 1.26 -5.21 -15.52
N VAL A 142 2.38 -5.21 -16.25
CA VAL A 142 2.69 -4.20 -17.27
C VAL A 142 2.29 -4.69 -18.66
N GLY A 143 2.53 -5.97 -18.96
CA GLY A 143 2.24 -6.54 -20.28
C GLY A 143 0.79 -6.97 -20.49
N GLY A 144 -0.05 -6.97 -19.45
CA GLY A 144 -1.43 -7.46 -19.53
C GLY A 144 -1.56 -8.93 -19.95
N HIS A 145 -0.46 -9.68 -19.90
CA HIS A 145 -0.44 -11.10 -20.28
C HIS A 145 -0.95 -11.96 -19.12
N LEU A 146 -2.27 -11.98 -19.00
CA LEU A 146 -3.01 -12.83 -18.07
C LEU A 146 -3.44 -14.10 -18.79
N THR A 147 -3.25 -15.24 -18.15
CA THR A 147 -3.83 -16.51 -18.60
C THR A 147 -5.35 -16.47 -18.50
N ASP A 148 -6.07 -17.28 -19.29
CA ASP A 148 -7.54 -17.28 -19.27
C ASP A 148 -8.11 -17.60 -17.88
N ALA A 149 -7.42 -18.45 -17.11
CA ALA A 149 -7.78 -18.76 -15.72
C ALA A 149 -7.62 -17.54 -14.79
N GLU A 150 -6.57 -16.73 -14.97
CA GLU A 150 -6.33 -15.50 -14.19
C GLU A 150 -7.27 -14.35 -14.57
N ARG A 151 -7.84 -14.39 -15.79
CA ARG A 151 -8.84 -13.42 -16.26
C ARG A 151 -10.24 -13.71 -15.72
N GLN A 152 -10.49 -14.91 -15.18
CA GLN A 152 -11.82 -15.25 -14.69
C GLN A 152 -12.22 -14.31 -13.55
N PRO A 153 -13.44 -13.75 -13.59
CA PRO A 153 -13.95 -12.96 -12.47
C PRO A 153 -14.09 -13.84 -11.22
N ASN A 154 -14.14 -13.19 -10.05
CA ASN A 154 -14.37 -13.80 -8.75
C ASN A 154 -13.19 -14.64 -8.19
N GLY A 155 -13.50 -15.52 -7.24
CA GLY A 155 -12.51 -16.32 -6.52
C GLY A 155 -11.74 -17.32 -7.39
N ALA A 156 -12.23 -17.66 -8.59
CA ALA A 156 -11.53 -18.53 -9.53
C ALA A 156 -10.26 -17.85 -10.07
N GLY A 157 -10.36 -16.59 -10.50
CA GLY A 157 -9.21 -15.79 -10.93
C GLY A 157 -8.21 -15.57 -9.80
N LEU A 158 -8.67 -15.24 -8.59
CA LEU A 158 -7.80 -15.10 -7.43
C LEU A 158 -7.06 -16.40 -7.09
N ARG A 159 -7.74 -17.56 -7.19
CA ARG A 159 -7.13 -18.87 -6.96
C ARG A 159 -6.11 -19.23 -8.05
N ALA A 160 -6.32 -18.79 -9.30
CA ALA A 160 -5.34 -18.93 -10.37
C ALA A 160 -4.09 -18.08 -10.12
N TRP A 161 -4.25 -16.85 -9.62
CA TRP A 161 -3.15 -15.99 -9.17
C TRP A 161 -2.37 -16.60 -7.99
N LEU A 162 -3.07 -17.25 -7.06
CA LEU A 162 -2.47 -18.06 -5.99
C LEU A 162 -2.12 -19.49 -6.45
N GLY A 163 -1.86 -19.69 -7.74
CA GLY A 163 -1.46 -20.99 -8.27
C GLY A 163 -0.20 -21.54 -7.60
N ARG A 164 -0.04 -22.87 -7.64
CA ARG A 164 1.06 -23.60 -6.97
C ARG A 164 2.44 -23.01 -7.29
N GLY A 165 2.66 -22.60 -8.55
CA GLY A 165 3.93 -22.00 -8.97
C GLY A 165 4.25 -20.69 -8.25
N ASN A 166 3.28 -19.78 -8.13
CA ASN A 166 3.48 -18.51 -7.43
C ASN A 166 3.72 -18.74 -5.94
N ILE A 167 2.95 -19.64 -5.31
CA ILE A 167 3.14 -19.99 -3.89
C ILE A 167 4.53 -20.58 -3.65
N ILE A 168 4.98 -21.52 -4.50
CA ILE A 168 6.32 -22.12 -4.39
C ILE A 168 7.41 -21.06 -4.54
N CYS A 169 7.30 -20.16 -5.54
CA CYS A 169 8.26 -19.07 -5.70
C CYS A 169 8.25 -18.12 -4.51
N THR A 170 7.08 -17.69 -4.03
CA THR A 170 6.94 -16.80 -2.88
C THR A 170 7.55 -17.41 -1.61
N LEU A 171 7.27 -18.69 -1.32
CA LEU A 171 7.87 -19.41 -0.19
C LEU A 171 9.37 -19.57 -0.37
N GLY A 172 9.83 -19.96 -1.56
CA GLY A 172 11.25 -20.12 -1.87
C GLY A 172 12.03 -18.82 -1.68
N ILE A 173 11.49 -17.70 -2.18
CA ILE A 173 12.07 -16.36 -2.01
C ILE A 173 12.10 -15.97 -0.53
N ALA A 174 11.03 -16.19 0.23
CA ALA A 174 10.98 -15.85 1.65
C ALA A 174 11.97 -16.67 2.48
N VAL A 175 12.04 -17.98 2.26
CA VAL A 175 12.99 -18.87 2.95
C VAL A 175 14.43 -18.52 2.59
N CYS A 176 14.71 -18.29 1.31
CA CYS A 176 16.06 -17.90 0.89
C CYS A 176 16.45 -16.52 1.43
N ALA A 177 15.50 -15.57 1.48
CA ALA A 177 15.77 -14.25 2.02
C ALA A 177 16.08 -14.27 3.51
N TRP A 178 15.34 -15.08 4.27
CA TRP A 178 15.57 -15.29 5.68
C TRP A 178 16.93 -15.95 5.93
N ALA A 179 17.26 -17.01 5.18
CA ALA A 179 18.49 -17.78 5.40
C ALA A 179 19.77 -17.08 4.89
N ALA A 180 19.69 -16.25 3.83
CA ALA A 180 20.88 -15.60 3.25
C ALA A 180 21.08 -14.14 3.68
N PHE A 181 20.02 -13.42 4.07
CA PHE A 181 20.07 -11.97 4.32
C PHE A 181 19.58 -11.57 5.70
N ASP A 182 19.33 -12.52 6.60
CA ASP A 182 18.70 -12.29 7.92
C ASP A 182 17.40 -11.47 7.84
N ALA A 183 16.70 -11.54 6.70
CA ALA A 183 15.43 -10.85 6.52
C ALA A 183 14.33 -11.53 7.33
N SER A 184 13.33 -10.77 7.80
CA SER A 184 12.16 -11.36 8.46
C SER A 184 11.41 -12.28 7.49
N LEU A 185 11.40 -13.59 7.77
CA LEU A 185 10.69 -14.60 6.96
C LEU A 185 9.24 -14.19 6.70
N TRP A 186 8.52 -13.84 7.78
CA TRP A 186 7.13 -13.44 7.71
C TRP A 186 6.92 -12.11 6.99
N GLY A 187 7.85 -11.17 7.15
CA GLY A 187 7.79 -9.88 6.44
C GLY A 187 7.91 -10.05 4.94
N ILE A 188 8.90 -10.82 4.47
CA ILE A 188 9.09 -11.10 3.04
C ILE A 188 7.93 -11.93 2.50
N LEU A 189 7.48 -12.95 3.24
CA LEU A 189 6.35 -13.78 2.82
C LEU A 189 5.07 -12.95 2.63
N LEU A 190 4.73 -12.11 3.61
CA LEU A 190 3.57 -11.23 3.54
C LEU A 190 3.67 -10.27 2.36
N LEU A 191 4.83 -9.65 2.16
CA LEU A 191 5.08 -8.74 1.05
C LEU A 191 4.89 -9.43 -0.30
N MET A 192 5.42 -10.63 -0.46
CA MET A 192 5.32 -11.40 -1.69
C MET A 192 3.88 -11.86 -1.95
N LEU A 193 3.13 -12.25 -0.90
CA LEU A 193 1.70 -12.56 -1.01
C LEU A 193 0.88 -11.32 -1.41
N ILE A 194 1.16 -10.16 -0.82
CA ILE A 194 0.54 -8.89 -1.21
C ILE A 194 0.86 -8.59 -2.68
N ALA A 195 2.11 -8.77 -3.12
CA ALA A 195 2.48 -8.55 -4.53
C ALA A 195 1.72 -9.47 -5.50
N VAL A 196 1.45 -10.73 -5.12
CA VAL A 196 0.64 -11.64 -5.94
C VAL A 196 -0.83 -11.23 -5.97
N VAL A 197 -1.38 -10.78 -4.83
CA VAL A 197 -2.82 -10.52 -4.68
C VAL A 197 -3.22 -9.09 -5.05
N ALA A 198 -2.28 -8.14 -5.06
CA ALA A 198 -2.57 -6.73 -5.31
C ALA A 198 -3.14 -6.50 -6.72
N TYR A 199 -2.61 -7.14 -7.75
CA TYR A 199 -3.12 -6.98 -9.12
C TYR A 199 -4.58 -7.41 -9.29
N PRO A 200 -5.00 -8.64 -8.93
CA PRO A 200 -6.40 -9.02 -9.07
C PRO A 200 -7.33 -8.16 -8.20
N LEU A 201 -6.88 -7.71 -7.02
CA LEU A 201 -7.67 -6.80 -6.19
C LEU A 201 -7.88 -5.42 -6.82
N ILE A 202 -6.84 -4.84 -7.41
CA ILE A 202 -6.91 -3.52 -8.06
C ILE A 202 -7.76 -3.59 -9.34
N ASN A 203 -7.68 -4.70 -10.09
CA ASN A 203 -8.37 -4.83 -11.38
C ASN A 203 -9.76 -5.47 -11.31
N MET A 204 -10.13 -6.13 -10.20
CA MET A 204 -11.49 -6.61 -9.97
C MET A 204 -12.59 -5.57 -10.21
N PRO A 205 -12.50 -4.33 -9.67
CA PRO A 205 -13.54 -3.32 -9.90
C PRO A 205 -13.63 -2.88 -11.36
N LEU A 206 -12.52 -2.81 -12.08
CA LEU A 206 -12.52 -2.52 -13.53
C LEU A 206 -13.18 -3.63 -14.34
N GLN A 207 -12.95 -4.90 -13.98
CA GLN A 207 -13.59 -6.04 -14.64
C GLN A 207 -15.09 -6.10 -14.38
N LEU A 208 -15.54 -5.72 -13.17
CA LEU A 208 -16.97 -5.63 -12.84
C LEU A 208 -17.68 -4.52 -13.61
N GLN A 209 -16.97 -3.47 -14.05
CA GLN A 209 -17.52 -2.41 -14.89
C GLN A 209 -17.53 -2.78 -16.38
N GLY A 210 -16.54 -3.54 -16.84
CA GLY A 210 -16.39 -3.95 -18.24
C GLY A 210 -17.21 -5.17 -18.64
N ALA A 211 -17.61 -6.01 -17.69
CA ALA A 211 -18.71 -6.93 -17.88
C ALA A 211 -19.99 -6.09 -17.93
N ALA A 212 -20.27 -5.48 -19.09
CA ALA A 212 -21.61 -5.08 -19.45
C ALA A 212 -22.51 -6.22 -18.97
N PRO A 213 -23.48 -5.94 -18.06
CA PRO A 213 -24.29 -7.00 -17.47
C PRO A 213 -24.69 -7.86 -18.64
N ALA A 214 -24.20 -9.11 -18.67
CA ALA A 214 -24.76 -10.09 -19.58
C ALA A 214 -26.23 -9.90 -19.35
N VAL A 215 -26.94 -9.41 -20.37
CA VAL A 215 -28.34 -9.06 -20.27
C VAL A 215 -28.99 -10.38 -19.92
N LEU A 216 -29.06 -10.67 -18.63
CA LEU A 216 -30.00 -11.59 -18.05
C LEU A 216 -31.28 -11.02 -18.62
N PRO A 217 -31.94 -11.72 -19.57
CA PRO A 217 -33.19 -11.22 -20.11
C PRO A 217 -34.01 -10.82 -18.89
N PRO A 218 -34.44 -9.55 -18.79
CA PRO A 218 -35.13 -9.06 -17.62
C PRO A 218 -36.43 -9.86 -17.51
N THR A 219 -36.38 -10.95 -16.76
CA THR A 219 -37.39 -12.01 -16.85
C THR A 219 -38.50 -11.77 -15.84
N GLU A 220 -38.20 -11.06 -14.75
CA GLU A 220 -39.14 -10.68 -13.69
C GLU A 220 -40.33 -9.80 -14.08
N ASN A 221 -40.01 -8.51 -14.23
CA ASN A 221 -41.01 -7.44 -14.06
C ASN A 221 -41.29 -6.70 -15.37
N LEU A 222 -40.30 -6.59 -16.26
CA LEU A 222 -40.50 -6.03 -17.60
C LEU A 222 -41.34 -6.97 -18.48
N SER A 223 -41.34 -8.29 -18.21
CA SER A 223 -42.24 -9.23 -18.88
C SER A 223 -43.69 -8.89 -18.56
N SER A 224 -44.03 -8.62 -17.30
CA SER A 224 -45.42 -8.32 -16.90
C SER A 224 -45.96 -7.02 -17.52
N GLU A 225 -45.15 -5.95 -17.59
CA GLU A 225 -45.58 -4.70 -18.23
C GLU A 225 -45.59 -4.82 -19.76
N ARG A 226 -44.61 -5.52 -20.35
CA ARG A 226 -44.58 -5.81 -21.79
C ARG A 226 -45.74 -6.70 -22.23
N GLU A 227 -46.12 -7.68 -21.42
CA GLU A 227 -47.25 -8.58 -21.64
C GLU A 227 -48.58 -7.84 -21.48
N ARG A 228 -48.64 -6.83 -20.59
CA ARG A 228 -49.80 -5.94 -20.47
C ARG A 228 -49.96 -5.02 -21.69
N VAL A 229 -48.86 -4.47 -22.22
CA VAL A 229 -48.89 -3.68 -23.46
C VAL A 229 -49.26 -4.56 -24.66
N LEU A 230 -48.75 -5.79 -24.74
CA LEU A 230 -49.13 -6.74 -25.79
C LEU A 230 -50.61 -7.16 -25.69
N ARG A 231 -51.15 -7.38 -24.49
CA ARG A 231 -52.59 -7.64 -24.31
C ARG A 231 -53.46 -6.47 -24.76
N LEU A 232 -53.05 -5.23 -24.49
CA LEU A 232 -53.79 -4.05 -24.97
C LEU A 232 -53.79 -3.96 -26.50
N LEU A 233 -52.72 -4.40 -27.16
CA LEU A 233 -52.63 -4.50 -28.62
C LEU A 233 -53.55 -5.60 -29.17
N GLU A 234 -53.54 -6.79 -28.56
CA GLU A 234 -54.42 -7.90 -28.94
C GLU A 234 -55.91 -7.57 -28.74
N GLU A 235 -56.25 -6.81 -27.71
CA GLU A 235 -57.60 -6.32 -27.46
C GLU A 235 -58.03 -5.17 -28.41
N GLY A 236 -57.12 -4.70 -29.27
CA GLY A 236 -57.36 -3.58 -30.18
C GLY A 236 -57.57 -2.23 -29.47
N LYS A 237 -57.18 -2.13 -28.19
CA LYS A 237 -57.29 -0.89 -27.39
C LYS A 237 -56.20 0.12 -27.71
N ILE A 238 -55.08 -0.33 -28.24
CA ILE A 238 -53.98 0.50 -28.71
C ILE A 238 -53.59 0.09 -30.12
N THR A 239 -53.08 1.05 -30.88
CA THR A 239 -52.56 0.83 -32.23
C THR A 239 -51.15 0.25 -32.20
N ALA A 240 -50.71 -0.33 -33.32
CA ALA A 240 -49.37 -0.89 -33.44
C ALA A 240 -48.28 0.19 -33.19
N GLU A 241 -48.46 1.40 -33.72
CA GLU A 241 -47.59 2.54 -33.44
C GLU A 241 -47.51 2.90 -31.94
N GLU A 242 -48.64 3.00 -31.24
CA GLU A 242 -48.65 3.30 -29.79
C GLU A 242 -47.98 2.20 -28.97
N SER A 243 -48.14 0.94 -29.37
CA SER A 243 -47.48 -0.19 -28.73
C SER A 243 -45.95 -0.12 -28.89
N ALA A 244 -45.46 0.29 -30.07
CA ALA A 244 -44.03 0.44 -30.33
C ALA A 244 -43.43 1.61 -29.53
N GLU A 245 -44.17 2.71 -29.39
CA GLU A 245 -43.75 3.86 -28.60
C GLU A 245 -43.70 3.55 -27.09
N LEU A 246 -44.72 2.86 -26.56
CA LEU A 246 -44.75 2.42 -25.16
C LEU A 246 -43.64 1.41 -24.85
N LEU A 247 -43.37 0.46 -25.76
CA LEU A 247 -42.28 -0.49 -25.61
C LEU A 247 -40.90 0.18 -25.71
N GLY A 248 -40.77 1.22 -26.55
CA GLY A 248 -39.56 2.06 -26.60
C GLY A 248 -39.34 2.83 -25.30
N ALA A 249 -40.39 3.46 -24.77
CA ALA A 249 -40.34 4.19 -23.51
C ALA A 249 -40.03 3.28 -22.29
N LEU A 250 -40.57 2.06 -22.27
CA LEU A 250 -40.24 1.04 -21.27
C LEU A 250 -38.79 0.54 -21.39
N GLY A 251 -38.22 0.54 -22.59
CA GLY A 251 -36.81 0.21 -22.81
C GLY A 251 -35.84 1.29 -22.31
N ASP A 252 -36.22 2.57 -22.41
CA ASP A 252 -35.36 3.71 -22.03
C ASP A 252 -35.44 4.09 -20.54
N THR A 253 -36.47 3.66 -19.81
CA THR A 253 -36.64 3.97 -18.37
C THR A 253 -35.68 3.20 -17.45
N VAL A 254 -35.03 2.14 -17.95
CA VAL A 254 -33.96 1.42 -17.23
C VAL A 254 -32.58 1.91 -17.70
N ARG A 255 -32.38 3.23 -17.75
CA ARG A 255 -31.00 3.74 -17.67
C ARG A 255 -30.53 3.52 -16.25
N PRO A 256 -29.47 2.71 -16.00
CA PRO A 256 -28.89 2.60 -14.68
C PRO A 256 -28.53 4.02 -14.26
N ILE A 257 -29.23 4.52 -13.24
CA ILE A 257 -28.95 5.84 -12.68
C ILE A 257 -27.45 5.85 -12.42
N PRO A 258 -26.66 6.67 -13.17
CA PRO A 258 -25.23 6.72 -12.97
C PRO A 258 -25.05 7.02 -11.49
N ALA A 259 -24.33 6.15 -10.78
CA ALA A 259 -24.15 6.23 -9.34
C ALA A 259 -23.65 7.64 -8.99
N THR A 260 -24.61 8.52 -8.74
CA THR A 260 -24.38 9.94 -8.51
C THR A 260 -23.62 9.98 -7.22
N HIS A 261 -22.40 10.51 -7.27
CA HIS A 261 -21.43 10.54 -6.19
C HIS A 261 -22.14 10.70 -4.84
N ARG A 262 -22.35 9.57 -4.13
CA ARG A 262 -23.01 9.62 -2.84
C ARG A 262 -22.13 10.50 -1.97
N PRO A 263 -22.63 11.64 -1.46
CA PRO A 263 -21.83 12.56 -0.70
C PRO A 263 -21.18 11.80 0.47
N MET A 264 -19.85 11.88 0.58
CA MET A 264 -19.11 11.19 1.64
C MET A 264 -19.71 11.55 3.00
N THR A 265 -20.16 10.53 3.73
CA THR A 265 -20.67 10.70 5.09
C THR A 265 -19.60 11.32 5.99
N ARG A 266 -19.99 12.15 6.96
CA ARG A 266 -19.03 12.80 7.88
C ARG A 266 -18.16 11.77 8.60
N SER A 267 -18.71 10.61 8.96
CA SER A 267 -17.95 9.50 9.57
C SER A 267 -16.81 9.01 8.67
N ARG A 268 -17.09 8.80 7.37
CA ARG A 268 -16.07 8.38 6.39
C ARG A 268 -14.95 9.40 6.25
N LYS A 269 -15.27 10.69 6.34
CA LYS A 269 -14.26 11.77 6.36
C LYS A 269 -13.32 11.65 7.57
N PHE A 270 -13.85 11.41 8.78
CA PHE A 270 -13.02 11.23 9.97
C PHE A 270 -12.10 10.01 9.86
N LEU A 271 -12.60 8.92 9.30
CA LEU A 271 -11.83 7.68 9.10
C LEU A 271 -10.69 7.87 8.08
N LEU A 272 -10.96 8.59 6.97
CA LEU A 272 -9.93 8.95 5.99
C LEU A 272 -8.89 9.92 6.57
N ILE A 273 -9.32 10.94 7.31
CA ILE A 273 -8.42 11.89 7.98
C ILE A 273 -7.54 11.17 9.00
N GLY A 274 -8.13 10.27 9.80
CA GLY A 274 -7.38 9.44 10.76
C GLY A 274 -6.33 8.57 10.07
N SER A 275 -6.70 7.92 8.96
CA SER A 275 -5.78 7.11 8.16
C SER A 275 -4.64 7.94 7.54
N ALA A 276 -4.95 9.14 7.05
CA ALA A 276 -3.96 10.07 6.53
C ALA A 276 -3.00 10.55 7.63
N LEU A 277 -3.50 10.83 8.83
CA LEU A 277 -2.67 11.19 9.99
C LEU A 277 -1.75 10.04 10.41
N VAL A 278 -2.24 8.79 10.42
CA VAL A 278 -1.41 7.60 10.66
C VAL A 278 -0.29 7.50 9.63
N LEU A 279 -0.60 7.71 8.34
CA LEU A 279 0.38 7.70 7.26
C LEU A 279 1.44 8.79 7.43
N VAL A 280 1.03 10.04 7.66
CA VAL A 280 1.95 11.17 7.84
C VAL A 280 2.80 10.98 9.10
N GLY A 281 2.18 10.61 10.22
CA GLY A 281 2.85 10.38 11.49
C GLY A 281 3.85 9.22 11.45
N PHE A 282 3.63 8.23 10.59
CA PHE A 282 4.55 7.11 10.39
C PHE A 282 5.91 7.54 9.84
N PHE A 283 5.95 8.54 8.94
CA PHE A 283 7.20 9.04 8.36
C PHE A 283 7.92 10.06 9.25
N LEU A 284 7.24 10.59 10.26
CA LEU A 284 7.84 11.48 11.25
C LEU A 284 8.69 10.68 12.26
N PRO A 285 9.68 11.31 12.92
CA PRO A 285 10.42 10.68 14.01
C PRO A 285 9.47 10.24 15.13
N TRP A 286 9.56 8.99 15.54
CA TRP A 286 8.81 8.42 16.67
C TRP A 286 9.60 8.51 17.96
N PHE A 287 10.91 8.30 17.85
CA PHE A 287 11.82 8.43 18.98
C PHE A 287 13.03 9.26 18.60
N SER A 288 13.59 9.98 19.56
CA SER A 288 14.94 10.54 19.47
C SER A 288 15.78 10.01 20.60
N PHE A 289 17.00 9.59 20.26
CA PHE A 289 17.97 9.15 21.23
C PHE A 289 19.17 10.08 21.13
N ASN A 290 19.52 10.71 22.25
CA ASN A 290 20.79 11.40 22.39
C ASN A 290 21.80 10.39 22.97
N LEU A 291 22.55 9.73 22.07
CA LEU A 291 23.56 8.74 22.44
C LEU A 291 24.58 9.29 23.46
N GLY A 292 24.83 10.59 23.44
CA GLY A 292 25.77 11.26 24.35
C GLY A 292 25.22 11.38 25.76
N GLU A 293 23.95 11.76 25.89
CA GLU A 293 23.29 11.81 27.20
C GLU A 293 23.14 10.42 27.80
N GLU A 294 22.74 9.43 26.99
CA GLU A 294 22.50 8.08 27.52
C GLU A 294 23.82 7.36 27.83
N SER A 295 24.87 7.53 27.01
CA SER A 295 26.21 7.01 27.34
C SER A 295 26.78 7.69 28.60
N SER A 296 26.60 9.00 28.76
CA SER A 296 26.99 9.72 29.98
C SER A 296 26.22 9.20 31.20
N ARG A 297 24.91 8.95 31.05
CA ARG A 297 24.07 8.37 32.12
C ARG A 297 24.54 6.96 32.48
N VAL A 298 24.72 6.06 31.52
CA VAL A 298 25.19 4.70 31.77
C VAL A 298 26.59 4.72 32.39
N MET A 299 27.51 5.54 31.87
CA MET A 299 28.87 5.63 32.38
C MET A 299 28.95 6.23 33.78
N SER A 300 28.02 7.13 34.15
CA SER A 300 27.90 7.63 35.52
C SER A 300 27.33 6.59 36.51
N GLN A 301 26.67 5.54 36.02
CA GLN A 301 26.17 4.44 36.84
C GLN A 301 27.16 3.27 36.98
N VAL A 302 28.18 3.19 36.13
CA VAL A 302 29.22 2.16 36.27
C VAL A 302 30.11 2.56 37.46
N PRO A 303 30.09 1.81 38.58
CA PRO A 303 30.99 2.08 39.69
C PRO A 303 32.41 1.88 39.18
N LEU A 304 33.17 2.97 39.10
CA LEU A 304 34.58 2.90 38.76
C LEU A 304 35.28 2.06 39.82
N PRO A 305 36.11 1.08 39.43
CA PRO A 305 36.82 0.27 40.41
C PRO A 305 37.72 1.16 41.29
N ASN A 306 37.77 0.86 42.59
CA ASN A 306 38.38 1.70 43.63
C ASN A 306 39.80 2.19 43.33
N TRP A 307 40.59 1.43 42.55
CA TRP A 307 41.94 1.82 42.15
C TRP A 307 41.98 3.06 41.23
N ALA A 308 40.91 3.31 40.45
CA ALA A 308 40.76 4.52 39.64
C ALA A 308 40.26 5.70 40.48
N ALA A 309 39.48 5.45 41.53
CA ALA A 309 38.97 6.50 42.41
C ALA A 309 40.06 7.10 43.31
N SER A 310 41.07 6.32 43.70
CA SER A 310 42.11 6.77 44.64
C SER A 310 43.19 7.67 44.04
N SER A 311 43.33 7.74 42.71
CA SER A 311 44.45 8.44 42.08
C SER A 311 44.23 9.94 41.82
N GLY A 312 43.04 10.49 42.08
CA GLY A 312 42.73 11.91 41.81
C GLY A 312 42.83 12.34 40.32
N GLN A 313 43.39 11.50 39.45
CA GLN A 313 43.57 11.74 38.02
C GLN A 313 42.37 11.27 37.18
N ALA A 314 41.50 10.41 37.74
CA ALA A 314 40.36 9.86 37.00
C ALA A 314 39.34 10.92 36.54
N GLN A 315 39.19 12.04 37.26
CA GLN A 315 38.31 13.13 36.84
C GLN A 315 38.86 13.98 35.68
N ARG A 316 40.17 13.95 35.42
CA ARG A 316 40.80 14.73 34.33
C ARG A 316 41.07 13.91 33.06
N ALA A 317 41.00 12.59 33.12
CA ALA A 317 41.39 11.73 32.00
C ALA A 317 40.35 11.62 30.88
N PHE A 318 39.07 11.95 31.12
CA PHE A 318 38.02 11.80 30.10
C PHE A 318 37.02 12.95 30.02
N PRO A 319 37.43 14.22 29.78
CA PRO A 319 36.50 15.26 29.34
C PRO A 319 36.18 15.09 27.84
N LEU A 320 35.87 13.87 27.40
CA LEU A 320 35.34 13.63 26.06
C LEU A 320 33.84 13.91 26.15
N SER A 321 33.49 15.20 26.17
CA SER A 321 32.15 15.65 25.80
C SER A 321 31.99 15.40 24.31
N ILE A 322 31.81 14.13 23.95
CA ILE A 322 31.53 13.74 22.59
C ILE A 322 30.10 14.21 22.35
N LYS A 323 29.98 15.38 21.70
CA LYS A 323 28.71 15.83 21.10
C LYS A 323 28.33 14.83 20.03
N THR A 324 27.69 13.75 20.44
CA THR A 324 27.11 12.76 19.55
C THR A 324 25.80 13.35 19.03
N GLY A 325 25.55 13.16 17.74
CA GLY A 325 24.31 13.63 17.12
C GLY A 325 23.09 12.93 17.71
N THR A 326 21.97 13.63 17.79
CA THR A 326 20.68 13.01 18.10
C THR A 326 20.26 12.11 16.94
N THR A 327 20.10 10.81 17.23
CA THR A 327 19.60 9.85 16.24
C THR A 327 18.09 9.79 16.32
N TYR A 328 17.42 10.04 15.19
CA TYR A 328 15.96 9.97 15.08
C TYR A 328 15.56 8.61 14.51
N VAL A 329 14.66 7.93 15.21
CA VAL A 329 14.10 6.64 14.78
C VAL A 329 12.68 6.89 14.28
N ARG A 330 12.42 6.55 13.02
CA ARG A 330 11.08 6.68 12.40
C ARG A 330 10.26 5.41 12.62
N GLY A 331 8.97 5.46 12.33
CA GLY A 331 8.07 4.31 12.49
C GLY A 331 8.54 3.05 11.76
N GLY A 332 9.09 3.20 10.55
CA GLY A 332 9.61 2.08 9.76
C GLY A 332 10.87 1.41 10.34
N ASP A 333 11.60 2.11 11.20
CA ASP A 333 12.87 1.67 11.78
C ASP A 333 12.68 1.01 13.17
N VAL A 334 11.44 0.96 13.66
CA VAL A 334 11.12 0.33 14.95
C VAL A 334 11.40 -1.17 14.89
N ARG A 335 12.11 -1.67 15.91
CA ARG A 335 12.53 -3.07 16.04
C ARG A 335 11.36 -4.04 15.79
N SER A 336 11.66 -5.15 15.12
CA SER A 336 10.70 -6.21 14.79
C SER A 336 9.60 -5.81 13.78
N GLY A 337 9.71 -4.63 13.14
CA GLY A 337 8.74 -4.18 12.15
C GLY A 337 7.38 -3.78 12.73
N ILE A 338 7.31 -3.54 14.05
CA ILE A 338 6.05 -3.20 14.74
C ILE A 338 5.43 -1.92 14.15
N GLY A 339 6.25 -0.92 13.80
CA GLY A 339 5.72 0.31 13.21
C GLY A 339 5.04 0.08 11.86
N TRP A 340 5.56 -0.83 11.03
CA TRP A 340 4.90 -1.23 9.77
C TRP A 340 3.56 -1.92 10.03
N LEU A 341 3.49 -2.74 11.07
CA LEU A 341 2.26 -3.42 11.46
C LEU A 341 1.19 -2.42 11.94
N ILE A 342 1.59 -1.41 12.72
CA ILE A 342 0.72 -0.28 13.10
C ILE A 342 0.24 0.48 11.85
N LEU A 343 1.14 0.78 10.90
CA LEU A 343 0.75 1.45 9.66
C LEU A 343 -0.28 0.62 8.86
N LEU A 344 -0.02 -0.67 8.65
CA LEU A 344 -0.89 -1.56 7.89
C LEU A 344 -2.26 -1.72 8.53
N ILE A 345 -2.31 -1.84 9.86
CA ILE A 345 -3.58 -1.91 10.60
C ILE A 345 -4.37 -0.61 10.47
N GLY A 346 -3.71 0.54 10.66
CA GLY A 346 -4.37 1.85 10.56
C GLY A 346 -4.90 2.14 9.15
N LEU A 347 -4.08 1.88 8.13
CA LEU A 347 -4.50 2.03 6.72
C LEU A 347 -5.55 0.99 6.30
N GLY A 348 -5.41 -0.26 6.76
CA GLY A 348 -6.37 -1.33 6.49
C GLY A 348 -7.75 -1.01 7.06
N ALA A 349 -7.81 -0.51 8.29
CA ALA A 349 -9.04 0.00 8.88
C ALA A 349 -9.63 1.17 8.06
N GLY A 350 -8.75 2.05 7.57
CA GLY A 350 -9.06 3.13 6.63
C GLY A 350 -9.71 2.68 5.32
N ALA A 351 -9.25 1.55 4.78
CA ALA A 351 -9.66 1.03 3.49
C ALA A 351 -10.92 0.16 3.55
N LEU A 352 -11.27 -0.39 4.72
CA LEU A 352 -12.44 -1.30 4.89
C LEU A 352 -13.75 -0.76 4.29
N PRO A 353 -14.14 0.52 4.46
CA PRO A 353 -15.39 1.04 3.92
C PRO A 353 -15.46 1.04 2.38
N PHE A 354 -14.33 0.84 1.69
CA PHE A 354 -14.24 0.79 0.24
C PHE A 354 -14.34 -0.64 -0.31
N ILE A 355 -14.34 -1.65 0.56
CA ILE A 355 -14.38 -3.06 0.17
C ILE A 355 -15.85 -3.53 0.11
N ASN A 356 -16.49 -3.33 -1.05
CA ASN A 356 -17.92 -3.65 -1.25
C ASN A 356 -18.28 -5.13 -1.08
N SER A 357 -17.30 -6.04 -1.01
CA SER A 357 -17.55 -7.49 -0.88
C SER A 357 -17.91 -7.94 0.54
N LEU A 358 -17.69 -7.10 1.55
CA LEU A 358 -17.97 -7.42 2.95
C LEU A 358 -19.31 -6.84 3.40
N SER A 359 -20.05 -7.59 4.22
CA SER A 359 -21.25 -7.05 4.86
C SER A 359 -20.88 -5.82 5.72
N PRO A 360 -21.74 -4.78 5.77
CA PRO A 360 -21.46 -3.58 6.57
C PRO A 360 -21.17 -3.92 8.04
N THR A 361 -21.85 -4.91 8.61
CA THR A 361 -21.61 -5.39 9.98
C THR A 361 -20.21 -6.00 10.12
N SER A 362 -19.76 -6.81 9.16
CA SER A 362 -18.42 -7.40 9.19
C SER A 362 -17.32 -6.35 9.02
N GLN A 363 -17.47 -5.41 8.08
CA GLN A 363 -16.53 -4.29 7.91
C GLN A 363 -16.33 -3.52 9.23
N ARG A 364 -17.42 -3.26 9.95
CA ARG A 364 -17.41 -2.56 11.25
C ARG A 364 -16.68 -3.36 12.32
N THR A 365 -17.06 -4.62 12.53
CA THR A 365 -16.46 -5.47 13.56
C THR A 365 -14.97 -5.66 13.30
N ILE A 366 -14.58 -5.92 12.04
CA ILE A 366 -13.18 -6.06 11.64
C ILE A 366 -12.44 -4.73 11.83
N GLY A 367 -13.04 -3.60 11.46
CA GLY A 367 -12.44 -2.27 11.63
C GLY A 367 -12.19 -1.92 13.09
N LEU A 368 -13.16 -2.18 13.98
CA LEU A 368 -13.01 -1.97 15.42
C LEU A 368 -11.92 -2.88 16.01
N ILE A 369 -11.93 -4.18 15.68
CA ILE A 369 -10.90 -5.12 16.16
C ILE A 369 -9.51 -4.66 15.68
N ALA A 370 -9.38 -4.32 14.40
CA ALA A 370 -8.12 -3.84 13.83
C ALA A 370 -7.63 -2.58 14.56
N LEU A 371 -8.48 -1.56 14.70
CA LEU A 371 -8.12 -0.33 15.40
C LEU A 371 -7.77 -0.56 16.86
N SER A 372 -8.47 -1.44 17.57
CA SER A 372 -8.16 -1.82 18.95
C SER A 372 -6.80 -2.50 19.07
N VAL A 373 -6.48 -3.46 18.18
CA VAL A 373 -5.17 -4.12 18.17
C VAL A 373 -4.06 -3.11 17.88
N GLY A 374 -4.24 -2.22 16.89
CA GLY A 374 -3.28 -1.17 16.59
C GLY A 374 -3.08 -0.19 17.73
N ALA A 375 -4.15 0.17 18.46
CA ALA A 375 -4.08 1.02 19.65
C ALA A 375 -3.30 0.36 20.80
N ILE A 376 -3.50 -0.95 21.03
CA ILE A 376 -2.74 -1.71 22.04
C ILE A 376 -1.24 -1.73 21.70
N LEU A 377 -0.90 -1.97 20.43
CA LEU A 377 0.50 -1.94 19.98
C LEU A 377 1.13 -0.56 20.10
N LEU A 378 0.37 0.48 19.79
CA LEU A 378 0.82 1.85 19.94
C LEU A 378 1.03 2.21 21.42
N LEU A 379 0.13 1.78 22.31
CA LEU A 379 0.28 1.93 23.76
C LEU A 379 1.52 1.17 24.27
N TYR A 380 1.77 -0.03 23.77
CA TYR A 380 3.00 -0.79 24.07
C TYR A 380 4.26 -0.01 23.67
N LEU A 381 4.29 0.61 22.48
CA LEU A 381 5.42 1.45 22.05
C LEU A 381 5.58 2.71 22.90
N ILE A 382 4.47 3.34 23.29
CA ILE A 382 4.51 4.49 24.19
C ILE A 382 5.10 4.06 25.53
N THR A 383 4.59 2.98 26.15
CA THR A 383 5.02 2.53 27.49
C THR A 383 6.48 2.08 27.54
N THR A 384 6.98 1.44 26.47
CA THR A 384 8.38 1.04 26.37
C THR A 384 9.33 2.21 26.09
N GLY A 385 8.82 3.30 25.51
CA GLY A 385 9.61 4.43 25.03
C GLY A 385 9.28 5.79 25.64
N ILE A 386 8.54 5.87 26.75
CA ILE A 386 7.94 7.12 27.28
C ILE A 386 8.90 8.31 27.29
N ARG A 387 10.16 8.09 27.69
CA ARG A 387 11.18 9.15 27.79
C ARG A 387 11.66 9.72 26.47
N HIS A 388 11.45 9.02 25.37
CA HIS A 388 12.00 9.35 24.06
C HIS A 388 10.92 9.62 23.01
N VAL A 389 9.64 9.67 23.42
CA VAL A 389 8.51 9.86 22.50
C VAL A 389 8.62 11.21 21.77
N HIS A 390 8.54 11.16 20.45
CA HIS A 390 8.51 12.33 19.58
C HIS A 390 7.13 12.53 18.92
N ILE A 391 7.01 13.68 18.24
CA ILE A 391 5.77 14.13 17.60
C ILE A 391 5.17 13.13 16.60
N GLY A 392 5.98 12.32 15.91
CA GLY A 392 5.47 11.35 14.96
C GLY A 392 4.54 10.33 15.60
N LEU A 393 4.93 9.77 16.74
CA LEU A 393 4.13 8.80 17.48
C LEU A 393 2.82 9.42 18.00
N VAL A 394 2.86 10.68 18.44
CA VAL A 394 1.68 11.45 18.89
C VAL A 394 0.71 11.68 17.73
N VAL A 395 1.20 12.02 16.54
CA VAL A 395 0.39 12.20 15.33
C VAL A 395 -0.27 10.88 14.91
N VAL A 396 0.45 9.76 14.98
CA VAL A 396 -0.14 8.43 14.70
C VAL A 396 -1.22 8.09 15.74
N ALA A 397 -0.98 8.36 17.02
CA ALA A 397 -1.96 8.14 18.08
C ALA A 397 -3.25 8.95 17.83
N ALA A 398 -3.12 10.23 17.48
CA ALA A 398 -4.25 11.09 17.12
C ALA A 398 -5.00 10.55 15.89
N GLY A 399 -4.27 10.05 14.88
CA GLY A 399 -4.86 9.40 13.72
C GLY A 399 -5.70 8.17 14.07
N TYR A 400 -5.19 7.31 14.97
CA TYR A 400 -5.94 6.15 15.49
C TYR A 400 -7.20 6.56 16.25
N VAL A 401 -7.11 7.57 17.12
CA VAL A 401 -8.28 8.08 17.85
C VAL A 401 -9.34 8.62 16.89
N LEU A 402 -8.95 9.38 15.87
CA LEU A 402 -9.88 9.90 14.86
C LEU A 402 -10.51 8.79 14.02
N ALA A 403 -9.73 7.79 13.60
CA ALA A 403 -10.24 6.63 12.89
C ALA A 403 -11.24 5.83 13.75
N PHE A 404 -10.93 5.65 15.04
CA PHE A 404 -11.79 4.95 15.99
C PHE A 404 -13.10 5.71 16.24
N VAL A 405 -13.05 7.02 16.48
CA VAL A 405 -14.24 7.88 16.63
C VAL A 405 -15.07 7.91 15.35
N GLY A 406 -14.43 7.95 14.17
CA GLY A 406 -15.10 7.85 12.88
C GLY A 406 -15.90 6.55 12.75
N THR A 407 -15.30 5.43 13.15
CA THR A 407 -15.92 4.10 13.15
C THR A 407 -17.08 4.02 14.15
N LEU A 408 -16.92 4.55 15.37
CA LEU A 408 -17.99 4.59 16.39
C LEU A 408 -19.16 5.47 15.98
N ARG A 409 -18.93 6.64 15.37
CA ARG A 409 -20.00 7.53 14.91
C ARG A 409 -20.88 6.90 13.84
N GLU A 410 -20.33 5.98 13.06
CA GLU A 410 -21.10 5.22 12.07
C GLU A 410 -22.14 4.28 12.72
N HIS A 411 -21.96 3.93 14.00
CA HIS A 411 -22.86 3.03 14.72
C HIS A 411 -24.15 3.69 15.20
N GLY A 412 -24.35 5.00 14.95
CA GLY A 412 -25.57 5.67 15.42
C GLY A 412 -25.69 5.68 16.95
N ILE A 413 -24.59 5.47 17.68
CA ILE A 413 -24.45 5.90 19.08
C ILE A 413 -24.35 7.42 19.06
N THR A 414 -25.40 8.06 18.57
CA THR A 414 -25.74 9.41 18.97
C THR A 414 -25.88 9.27 20.48
N PHE A 415 -24.90 9.78 21.22
CA PHE A 415 -25.11 10.12 22.62
C PHE A 415 -26.30 11.08 22.58
N THR A 416 -27.51 10.53 22.70
CA THR A 416 -28.70 11.31 22.96
C THR A 416 -28.38 11.98 24.28
N SER A 417 -27.86 13.20 24.18
CA SER A 417 -27.93 14.17 25.24
C SER A 417 -29.41 14.25 25.53
N GLN A 418 -29.86 13.46 26.50
CA GLN A 418 -31.14 13.63 27.18
C GLN A 418 -31.06 14.98 27.91
N SER A 419 -30.97 16.07 27.16
CA SER A 419 -31.50 17.34 27.63
C SER A 419 -33.01 17.18 27.51
N GLY A 420 -33.58 16.52 28.53
CA GLY A 420 -35.01 16.50 28.76
C GLY A 420 -35.46 17.95 28.95
N VAL A 421 -35.77 18.62 27.85
CA VAL A 421 -36.73 19.71 27.88
C VAL A 421 -38.07 19.02 27.99
N VAL A 422 -38.47 18.76 29.24
CA VAL A 422 -39.87 18.49 29.56
C VAL A 422 -40.63 19.69 29.01
N PRO A 423 -41.58 19.52 28.07
CA PRO A 423 -42.47 20.61 27.72
C PRO A 423 -43.19 21.01 29.01
N VAL A 424 -42.84 22.20 29.53
CA VAL A 424 -43.62 22.84 30.57
C VAL A 424 -44.91 23.25 29.87
N ASP A 425 -45.96 22.47 30.09
CA ASP A 425 -47.31 22.87 29.73
C ASP A 425 -47.61 24.17 30.49
N THR A 426 -47.53 25.30 29.78
CA THR A 426 -48.03 26.57 30.28
C THR A 426 -49.56 26.60 30.15
N PRO A 427 -50.27 27.08 31.18
CA PRO A 427 -51.72 26.94 31.36
C PRO A 427 -52.58 27.67 30.33
#